data_AF-A0A7V3PK29-F1
#
_entry.id   AF-A0A7V3PK29-F1
#
_cell.length_a   1.000
_cell.length_b   1.000
_cell.length_c   1.000
_cell.angle_alpha   90.00
_cell.angle_beta   90.00
_cell.angle_gamma   90.00
#
_symmetry.space_group_name_H-M   'P 1'
#
loop_
_entity.id
_entity.type
_entity.pdbx_description
1 polymer ?
#
loop_
_entity_poly.entity_id
_entity_poly.type
_entity_poly.pdbx_seq_one_letter_code
_entity_poly.pdbx_strand_id
1 'polypeptide(L)'
;MRGFCMKRKTLILLIALTFNFSPVFSLSHFNSQIEKNPYFSSTFDTLRYELENDINRLIKDFNYPAGIAFKDLKSGEIFFFNENEIFPTASAIKIEILIHLMKEYQNGNLNLYENIPVKLRVGGSGLLQFFDQSNLNLSYYNLALLMIQQSDNTATNI
;
A
#
# COMPACT_ATOMS: atom_id res chain seq x y z
N MET A 1 26.89 21.07 26.89
CA MET A 1 25.60 21.18 26.16
C MET A 1 25.90 21.08 24.68
N ARG A 2 25.71 19.90 24.07
CA ARG A 2 25.88 19.70 22.62
C ARG A 2 24.53 19.27 22.06
N GLY A 3 23.94 20.13 21.24
CA GLY A 3 22.70 19.85 20.53
C GLY A 3 22.89 18.74 19.51
N PHE A 4 22.02 17.74 19.55
CA PHE A 4 21.93 16.73 18.51
C PHE A 4 20.64 16.97 17.72
N CYS A 5 20.80 17.67 16.60
CA CYS A 5 19.77 17.82 15.58
C CYS A 5 19.76 16.54 14.73
N MET A 6 18.80 15.65 14.95
CA MET A 6 18.61 14.47 14.11
C MET A 6 17.51 14.75 13.08
N LYS A 7 17.96 14.89 11.83
CA LYS A 7 17.14 15.12 10.64
C LYS A 7 16.08 14.01 10.52
N ARG A 8 14.81 14.39 10.48
CA ARG A 8 13.70 13.51 10.07
C ARG A 8 14.01 12.94 8.68
N LYS A 9 14.16 11.62 8.59
CA LYS A 9 14.11 10.89 7.32
C LYS A 9 13.04 9.80 7.46
N THR A 10 11.85 10.16 7.04
CA THR A 10 10.72 9.27 6.76
C THR A 10 11.10 8.31 5.63
N LEU A 11 10.83 7.01 5.77
CA LEU A 11 10.87 6.05 4.65
C LEU A 11 9.88 4.90 4.92
N ILE A 12 8.65 5.00 4.40
CA ILE A 12 8.06 4.42 3.16
C ILE A 12 7.69 2.94 3.32
N LEU A 13 6.37 2.72 3.46
CA LEU A 13 5.66 1.46 3.27
C LEU A 13 5.71 1.08 1.79
N LEU A 14 6.29 -0.07 1.47
CA LEU A 14 6.39 -0.56 0.09
C LEU A 14 5.20 -1.52 -0.18
N ILE A 15 4.10 -0.98 -0.70
CA ILE A 15 3.07 -1.78 -1.36
C ILE A 15 3.42 -1.79 -2.84
N ALA A 16 3.88 -2.95 -3.34
CA ALA A 16 4.12 -3.14 -4.77
C ALA A 16 2.77 -3.33 -5.49
N LEU A 17 2.22 -2.24 -6.02
CA LEU A 17 1.11 -2.27 -6.98
C LEU A 17 1.70 -2.24 -8.39
N THR A 18 1.79 -3.40 -9.05
CA THR A 18 2.13 -3.46 -10.47
C THR A 18 0.91 -3.06 -11.30
N PHE A 19 0.91 -1.84 -11.84
CA PHE A 19 -0.06 -1.40 -12.85
C PHE A 19 0.32 -1.95 -14.23
N ASN A 20 -0.56 -2.73 -14.85
CA ASN A 20 -0.46 -3.11 -16.27
C ASN A 20 -1.08 -1.99 -17.12
N PHE A 21 -0.26 -1.31 -17.94
CA PHE A 21 -0.75 -0.43 -19.00
C PHE A 21 -0.11 -0.79 -20.35
N SER A 22 -0.99 -1.14 -21.30
CA SER A 22 -0.87 -1.06 -22.78
C SER A 22 -0.75 -2.40 -23.55
N PRO A 23 -1.66 -2.66 -24.52
CA PRO A 23 -1.69 -3.87 -25.33
C PRO A 23 -1.09 -3.61 -26.73
N VAL A 24 0.22 -3.69 -26.90
CA VAL A 24 0.83 -3.71 -28.25
C VAL A 24 2.09 -4.58 -28.23
N PHE A 25 1.93 -5.89 -28.08
CA PHE A 25 2.98 -6.85 -28.48
C PHE A 25 2.32 -8.15 -28.94
N SER A 26 2.62 -8.53 -30.18
CA SER A 26 2.11 -9.73 -30.85
C SER A 26 2.38 -10.99 -30.01
N LEU A 27 1.31 -11.74 -29.70
CA LEU A 27 1.36 -13.00 -28.93
C LEU A 27 2.16 -14.12 -29.62
N SER A 28 2.53 -13.99 -30.90
CA SER A 28 3.28 -15.03 -31.62
C SER A 28 4.80 -14.97 -31.40
N HIS A 29 5.33 -13.86 -30.84
CA HIS A 29 6.77 -13.72 -30.55
C HIS A 29 7.13 -13.86 -29.07
N PHE A 30 6.16 -13.94 -28.17
CA PHE A 30 6.42 -14.07 -26.73
C PHE A 30 6.52 -15.53 -26.24
N ASN A 31 5.96 -16.47 -26.99
CA ASN A 31 5.92 -17.89 -26.60
C ASN A 31 7.24 -18.65 -26.84
N SER A 32 8.24 -18.06 -27.48
CA SER A 32 9.54 -18.73 -27.74
C SER A 32 10.67 -18.33 -26.79
N GLN A 33 10.44 -17.38 -25.87
CA GLN A 33 11.44 -16.96 -24.87
C GLN A 33 11.03 -17.17 -23.41
N ILE A 34 9.93 -17.90 -23.16
CA ILE A 34 9.77 -18.60 -21.88
C ILE A 34 10.54 -19.92 -22.01
N GLU A 35 11.86 -19.85 -22.21
CA GLU A 35 12.71 -20.92 -21.71
C GLU A 35 12.51 -20.92 -20.20
N LYS A 36 11.99 -22.02 -19.67
CA LYS A 36 11.97 -22.27 -18.22
C LYS A 36 13.39 -21.98 -17.73
N ASN A 37 13.58 -20.86 -17.04
CA ASN A 37 14.84 -20.58 -16.38
C ASN A 37 15.10 -21.79 -15.45
N PRO A 38 16.15 -22.60 -15.67
CA PRO A 38 16.38 -23.81 -14.89
C PRO A 38 16.66 -23.52 -13.41
N TYR A 39 16.88 -22.24 -13.05
CA TYR A 39 16.95 -21.79 -11.66
C TYR A 39 15.57 -21.62 -10.98
N PHE A 40 14.47 -21.67 -11.73
CA PHE A 40 13.09 -21.61 -11.20
C PHE A 40 12.37 -22.97 -11.31
N SER A 41 13.08 -24.05 -10.93
CA SER A 41 12.46 -25.33 -10.55
C SER A 41 12.56 -25.56 -9.04
N SER A 42 12.67 -24.50 -8.25
CA SER A 42 12.72 -24.60 -6.79
C SER A 42 11.32 -24.94 -6.26
N THR A 43 11.23 -25.99 -5.46
CA THR A 43 10.07 -26.21 -4.59
C THR A 43 9.89 -24.97 -3.71
N PHE A 44 8.64 -24.67 -3.34
CA PHE A 44 8.33 -23.52 -2.49
C PHE A 44 9.17 -23.48 -1.20
N ASP A 45 9.52 -24.64 -0.65
CA ASP A 45 10.40 -24.79 0.51
C ASP A 45 11.80 -24.18 0.31
N THR A 46 12.40 -24.36 -0.88
CA THR A 46 13.72 -23.80 -1.19
C THR A 46 13.64 -22.28 -1.29
N LEU A 47 12.63 -21.75 -1.98
CA LEU A 47 12.39 -20.30 -2.08
C LEU A 47 12.14 -19.69 -0.70
N ARG A 48 11.37 -20.37 0.14
CA ARG A 48 11.11 -19.98 1.53
C ARG A 48 12.40 -19.87 2.33
N TYR A 49 13.26 -20.89 2.26
CA TYR A 49 14.53 -20.90 2.98
C TYR A 49 15.49 -19.79 2.50
N GLU A 50 15.59 -19.59 1.19
CA GLU A 50 16.41 -18.51 0.61
C GLU A 50 15.90 -17.12 1.02
N LEU A 51 14.58 -16.92 0.92
CA LEU A 51 13.93 -15.67 1.32
C LEU A 51 14.13 -15.37 2.80
N GLU A 52 14.00 -16.36 3.68
CA GLU A 52 14.21 -16.20 5.11
C GLU A 52 15.66 -15.81 5.43
N ASN A 53 16.64 -16.43 4.77
CA ASN A 53 18.05 -16.06 4.91
C ASN A 53 18.33 -14.64 4.42
N ASP A 54 17.75 -14.24 3.30
CA ASP A 54 17.90 -12.89 2.76
C ASP A 54 17.26 -11.84 3.66
N ILE A 55 16.06 -12.12 4.20
CA ILE A 55 15.40 -11.25 5.18
C ILE A 55 16.31 -11.10 6.40
N ASN A 56 16.74 -12.21 7.01
CA ASN A 56 17.61 -12.20 8.18
C ASN A 56 18.91 -11.40 7.94
N ARG A 57 19.49 -11.52 6.74
CA ARG A 57 20.67 -10.74 6.34
C ARG A 57 20.36 -9.25 6.22
N LEU A 58 19.24 -8.88 5.60
CA LEU A 58 18.85 -7.48 5.38
C LEU A 58 18.45 -6.77 6.69
N ILE A 59 17.80 -7.48 7.60
CA ILE A 59 17.32 -6.90 8.86
C ILE A 59 18.31 -7.04 10.01
N LYS A 60 19.46 -7.70 9.82
CA LYS A 60 20.48 -7.92 10.86
C LYS A 60 20.88 -6.63 11.59
N ASP A 61 20.98 -5.53 10.84
CA ASP A 61 21.36 -4.21 11.36
C ASP A 61 20.15 -3.30 11.63
N PHE A 62 18.92 -3.79 11.42
CA PHE A 62 17.69 -3.09 11.78
C PHE A 62 17.39 -3.29 13.26
N ASN A 63 17.45 -2.21 14.04
CA ASN A 63 17.12 -2.22 15.47
C ASN A 63 15.61 -2.30 15.77
N TYR A 64 14.77 -2.57 14.77
CA TYR A 64 13.31 -2.60 14.90
C TYR A 64 12.77 -3.92 14.34
N PRO A 65 11.72 -4.48 14.95
CA PRO A 65 11.10 -5.69 14.43
C PRO A 65 10.54 -5.45 13.02
N ALA A 66 10.63 -6.47 12.17
CA ALA A 66 10.06 -6.49 10.83
C ALA A 66 9.12 -7.67 10.71
N GLY A 67 7.96 -7.45 10.10
CA GLY A 67 7.00 -8.49 9.73
C GLY A 67 6.84 -8.52 8.22
N ILE A 68 6.84 -9.72 7.62
CA ILE A 68 6.73 -9.91 6.17
C ILE A 68 5.74 -11.03 5.90
N ALA A 69 4.83 -10.80 4.95
CA ALA A 69 3.90 -11.80 4.44
C ALA A 69 3.97 -11.81 2.91
N PHE A 70 4.10 -13.01 2.34
CA PHE A 70 4.01 -13.24 0.90
C PHE A 70 2.96 -14.31 0.63
N LYS A 71 2.14 -14.08 -0.39
CA LYS A 71 1.17 -15.06 -0.87
C LYS A 71 1.24 -15.14 -2.38
N ASP A 72 1.49 -16.33 -2.90
CA ASP A 72 1.29 -16.60 -4.32
C ASP A 72 -0.22 -16.73 -4.58
N LEU A 73 -0.75 -15.87 -5.45
CA LEU A 73 -2.17 -15.86 -5.79
C LEU A 73 -2.57 -17.00 -6.75
N LYS A 74 -1.61 -17.66 -7.40
CA LYS A 74 -1.84 -18.81 -8.29
C LYS A 74 -1.81 -20.13 -7.54
N SER A 75 -0.74 -20.40 -6.79
CA SER A 75 -0.60 -21.64 -6.02
C SER A 75 -1.34 -21.60 -4.68
N GLY A 76 -1.56 -20.40 -4.14
CA GLY A 76 -2.13 -20.20 -2.81
C GLY A 76 -1.10 -20.38 -1.67
N GLU A 77 0.15 -20.68 -1.98
CA GLU A 77 1.21 -20.85 -1.01
C GLU A 77 1.53 -19.53 -0.29
N ILE A 78 1.89 -19.66 0.99
CA ILE A 78 2.07 -18.51 1.88
C ILE A 78 3.39 -18.64 2.64
N PHE A 79 4.12 -17.54 2.68
CA PHE A 79 5.30 -17.36 3.50
C PHE A 79 5.06 -16.24 4.50
N PHE A 80 5.48 -16.47 5.73
CA PHE A 80 5.37 -15.54 6.84
C PHE A 80 6.71 -15.42 7.55
N PHE A 81 7.01 -14.20 7.98
CA PHE A 81 8.12 -13.86 8.84
C PHE A 81 7.58 -12.93 9.94
N ASN A 82 7.66 -13.37 11.21
CA ASN A 82 7.14 -12.66 12.37
C ASN A 82 5.64 -12.32 12.29
N GLU A 83 4.80 -13.26 11.86
CA GLU A 83 3.36 -13.07 11.66
C GLU A 83 2.56 -12.79 12.93
N ASN A 84 3.07 -13.19 14.09
CA ASN A 84 2.40 -13.00 15.37
C ASN A 84 2.76 -11.66 16.05
N GLU A 85 3.66 -10.87 15.44
CA GLU A 85 4.03 -9.54 15.94
C GLU A 85 2.95 -8.51 15.59
N ILE A 86 2.70 -7.59 16.51
CA ILE A 86 1.70 -6.52 16.34
C ILE A 86 2.41 -5.25 15.88
N PHE A 87 2.00 -4.74 14.70
CA PHE A 87 2.55 -3.52 14.13
C PHE A 87 1.50 -2.40 14.08
N PRO A 88 1.91 -1.13 14.24
CA PRO A 88 1.03 0.00 13.96
C PRO A 88 0.67 0.00 12.47
N THR A 89 -0.63 0.07 12.16
CA THR A 89 -1.13 0.01 10.77
C THR A 89 -0.72 1.21 9.93
N ALA A 90 -0.43 2.35 10.58
CA ALA A 90 -0.27 3.64 9.93
C ALA A 90 -1.40 3.87 8.89
N SER A 91 -1.07 4.43 7.72
CA SER A 91 -2.05 4.68 6.65
C SER A 91 -2.62 3.43 5.98
N ALA A 92 -2.17 2.21 6.30
CA ALA A 92 -2.76 0.98 5.75
C ALA A 92 -4.23 0.81 6.16
N ILE A 93 -4.64 1.39 7.31
CA ILE A 93 -6.04 1.41 7.76
C ILE A 93 -7.01 2.02 6.73
N LYS A 94 -6.51 2.90 5.84
CA LYS A 94 -7.30 3.58 4.81
C LYS A 94 -7.89 2.61 3.78
N ILE A 95 -7.30 1.41 3.64
CA ILE A 95 -7.86 0.34 2.82
C ILE A 95 -9.19 -0.14 3.42
N GLU A 96 -9.26 -0.34 4.73
CA GLU A 96 -10.50 -0.75 5.42
C GLU A 96 -11.56 0.36 5.36
N ILE A 97 -11.15 1.62 5.51
CA ILE A 97 -12.05 2.78 5.35
C ILE A 97 -12.63 2.81 3.92
N LEU A 98 -11.80 2.60 2.90
CA LEU A 98 -12.27 2.51 1.50
C LEU A 98 -13.25 1.34 1.31
N ILE A 99 -12.93 0.15 1.84
CA ILE A 99 -13.83 -1.01 1.76
C ILE A 99 -15.18 -0.69 2.39
N HIS A 100 -15.19 -0.04 3.55
CA HIS A 100 -16.43 0.36 4.21
C HIS A 100 -17.21 1.38 3.38
N LEU A 101 -16.57 2.44 2.87
CA LEU A 101 -17.21 3.42 1.99
C LEU A 101 -17.88 2.78 0.78
N MET A 102 -17.19 1.83 0.12
CA MET A 102 -17.72 1.13 -1.04
C MET A 102 -18.90 0.21 -0.68
N LYS A 103 -18.90 -0.40 0.51
CA LYS A 103 -20.05 -1.18 1.01
C LYS A 103 -21.26 -0.28 1.25
N GLU A 104 -21.08 0.88 1.88
CA GLU A 104 -22.16 1.85 2.11
C GLU A 104 -22.77 2.33 0.80
N TYR A 105 -21.94 2.59 -0.21
CA TYR A 105 -22.41 2.90 -1.56
C TYR A 105 -23.22 1.75 -2.19
N GLN A 106 -22.71 0.51 -2.12
CA GLN A 106 -23.40 -0.66 -2.66
C GLN A 106 -24.76 -0.91 -1.97
N ASN A 107 -24.84 -0.63 -0.67
CA ASN A 107 -26.07 -0.74 0.11
C ASN A 107 -27.07 0.40 -0.16
N GLY A 108 -26.67 1.44 -0.92
CA GLY A 108 -27.51 2.60 -1.20
C GLY A 108 -27.61 3.59 -0.03
N ASN A 109 -26.72 3.49 0.97
CA ASN A 109 -26.74 4.35 2.15
C ASN A 109 -26.15 5.75 1.89
N LEU A 110 -25.36 5.89 0.82
CA LEU A 110 -24.78 7.16 0.38
C LEU A 110 -24.58 7.19 -1.13
N ASN A 111 -24.38 8.39 -1.70
CA ASN A 111 -24.01 8.55 -3.10
C ASN A 111 -22.53 8.97 -3.20
N LEU A 112 -21.67 8.13 -3.77
CA LEU A 112 -20.24 8.42 -3.92
C LEU A 112 -19.92 9.75 -4.61
N TYR A 113 -20.82 10.22 -5.47
CA TYR A 113 -20.64 11.42 -6.28
C TYR A 113 -21.31 12.66 -5.67
N GLU A 114 -21.94 12.54 -4.51
CA GLU A 114 -22.47 13.70 -3.80
C GLU A 114 -21.33 14.52 -3.18
N ASN A 115 -21.38 15.83 -3.36
CA ASN A 115 -20.35 16.74 -2.83
C ASN A 115 -20.65 17.10 -1.38
N ILE A 116 -19.62 17.00 -0.54
CA ILE A 116 -19.68 17.41 0.86
C ILE A 116 -18.64 18.50 1.15
N PRO A 117 -18.92 19.41 2.09
CA PRO A 117 -17.99 20.48 2.46
C PRO A 117 -16.80 19.94 3.24
N VAL A 118 -15.60 20.33 2.83
CA VAL A 118 -14.33 20.00 3.51
C VAL A 118 -14.11 21.02 4.63
N LYS A 119 -14.67 20.76 5.82
CA LYS A 119 -14.67 21.70 6.96
C LYS A 119 -13.45 21.58 7.89
N LEU A 120 -12.77 20.44 7.86
CA LEU A 120 -11.68 20.12 8.77
C LEU A 120 -10.36 20.14 8.01
N ARG A 121 -9.29 20.49 8.72
CA ARG A 121 -7.92 20.44 8.20
C ARG A 121 -7.04 19.65 9.15
N VAL A 122 -6.32 18.70 8.60
CA VAL A 122 -5.40 17.84 9.35
C VAL A 122 -4.04 17.91 8.68
N GLY A 123 -3.00 18.16 9.49
CA GLY A 123 -1.63 18.15 9.02
C GLY A 123 -1.11 16.75 8.69
N GLY A 124 0.13 16.68 8.21
CA GLY A 124 0.79 15.41 7.87
C GLY A 124 0.81 15.18 6.37
N SER A 125 0.43 13.99 5.90
CA SER A 125 0.34 13.67 4.47
C SER A 125 -0.98 14.16 3.88
N GLY A 126 -0.92 14.57 2.61
CA GLY A 126 -2.10 15.04 1.86
C GLY A 126 -1.96 16.44 1.29
N LEU A 127 -2.80 16.73 0.30
CA LEU A 127 -2.87 18.01 -0.40
C LEU A 127 -3.95 18.94 0.16
N LEU A 128 -5.03 18.39 0.74
CA LEU A 128 -6.16 19.18 1.22
C LEU A 128 -5.77 20.18 2.31
N GLN A 129 -4.70 19.91 3.05
CA GLN A 129 -4.16 20.83 4.05
C GLN A 129 -3.62 22.15 3.45
N PHE A 130 -3.37 22.19 2.14
CA PHE A 130 -2.87 23.36 1.41
C PHE A 130 -3.94 24.03 0.56
N PHE A 131 -5.12 23.43 0.43
CA PHE A 131 -6.19 23.99 -0.37
C PHE A 131 -6.85 25.14 0.38
N ASP A 132 -7.39 26.10 -0.36
CA ASP A 132 -8.35 27.04 0.20
C ASP A 132 -9.62 26.27 0.56
N GLN A 133 -10.00 26.31 1.83
CA GLN A 133 -11.14 25.60 2.38
C GLN A 133 -12.40 26.48 2.46
N SER A 134 -12.31 27.78 2.14
CA SER A 134 -13.43 28.73 2.26
C SER A 134 -14.70 28.25 1.55
N ASN A 135 -14.57 27.54 0.42
CA ASN A 135 -15.69 27.01 -0.36
C ASN A 135 -15.39 25.62 -0.97
N LEU A 136 -14.51 24.83 -0.35
CA LEU A 136 -14.10 23.54 -0.89
C LEU A 136 -15.16 22.47 -0.63
N ASN A 137 -15.76 21.96 -1.71
CA ASN A 137 -16.66 20.82 -1.68
C ASN A 137 -16.10 19.71 -2.56
N LEU A 138 -16.03 18.50 -2.02
CA LEU A 138 -15.54 17.32 -2.74
C LEU A 138 -16.49 16.16 -2.55
N SER A 139 -16.60 15.32 -3.57
CA SER A 139 -17.36 14.09 -3.47
C SER A 139 -16.65 13.05 -2.62
N TYR A 140 -17.39 12.11 -2.03
CA TYR A 140 -16.79 10.96 -1.35
C TYR A 140 -15.82 10.20 -2.25
N TYR A 141 -16.11 10.10 -3.55
CA TYR A 141 -15.21 9.54 -4.55
C TYR A 141 -13.87 10.30 -4.62
N ASN A 142 -13.90 11.63 -4.69
CA ASN A 142 -12.68 12.44 -4.75
C ASN A 142 -11.91 12.41 -3.42
N LEU A 143 -12.60 12.38 -2.28
CA LEU A 143 -11.98 12.20 -0.97
C LEU A 143 -11.29 10.83 -0.88
N ALA A 144 -11.96 9.75 -1.31
CA ALA A 144 -11.37 8.42 -1.35
C ALA A 144 -10.15 8.34 -2.28
N LEU A 145 -10.19 8.99 -3.45
CA LEU A 145 -9.04 9.11 -4.34
C LEU A 145 -7.85 9.79 -3.64
N LEU A 146 -8.06 10.92 -2.98
CA LEU A 146 -7.00 11.63 -2.26
C LEU A 146 -6.48 10.82 -1.06
N MET A 147 -7.38 10.15 -0.34
CA MET A 147 -7.06 9.27 0.77
C MET A 147 -6.11 8.14 0.34
N ILE A 148 -6.34 7.53 -0.83
CA ILE A 148 -5.55 6.39 -1.30
C ILE A 148 -4.31 6.82 -2.07
N GLN A 149 -4.45 7.75 -3.02
CA GLN A 149 -3.35 8.15 -3.91
C GLN A 149 -2.31 9.01 -3.20
N GLN A 150 -2.74 9.88 -2.28
CA GLN A 150 -1.86 10.83 -1.59
C GLN A 150 -1.75 10.59 -0.09
N SER A 151 -2.37 9.50 0.40
CA SER A 151 -2.49 9.24 1.83
C SER A 151 -3.03 10.47 2.58
N ASP A 152 -3.98 11.19 1.99
CA ASP A 152 -4.43 12.47 2.54
C ASP A 152 -5.16 12.27 3.87
N ASN A 153 -4.63 12.86 4.94
CA ASN A 153 -5.18 12.73 6.29
C ASN A 153 -6.47 13.52 6.49
N THR A 154 -6.62 14.66 5.80
CA THR A 154 -7.86 15.43 5.87
C THR A 154 -8.98 14.66 5.18
N ALA A 155 -8.71 14.06 4.02
CA ALA A 155 -9.68 13.22 3.32
C ALA A 155 -10.05 11.96 4.11
N THR A 156 -9.10 11.40 4.87
CA THR A 156 -9.34 10.21 5.70
C THR A 156 -10.29 10.49 6.87
N ASN A 157 -10.22 11.69 7.44
CA ASN A 157 -10.97 12.04 8.64
C ASN A 157 -12.40 12.53 8.36
N ILE A 158 -12.71 12.81 7.09
CA ILE A 158 -14.04 13.21 6.63
C ILE A 158 -14.82 11.95 6.28
#